data_AF-A0A1T4YU72-F1
#
_entry.id   AF-A0A1T4YU72-F1
#
_cell.length_a   1.000
_cell.length_b   1.000
_cell.length_c   1.000
_cell.angle_alpha   90.00
_cell.angle_beta   90.00
_cell.angle_gamma   90.00
#
_symmetry.space_group_name_H-M   'P 1'
#
loop_
_entity.id
_entity.type
_entity.pdbx_description
1 polymer ?
#
loop_
_entity_poly.entity_id
_entity_poly.type
_entity_poly.pdbx_seq_one_letter_code
_entity_poly.pdbx_strand_id
1 'polypeptide(L)'
;MNNSTSVPSPRWWLAPLVFTIGLIIALAIVWQASEIAREVLAKAVMMIVGALSTPFILETTVALFGLCIVIAINQWRLNKEGDGWVYLAQTEPDAASVAAGAETPAKRLDPVVMTTPLDQSTDLHARLAMIEGYLDLGLTQEAQDHLQQLSADERQDPRVSAIQSRLG
;
A
#
# COMPACT_ATOMS: atom_id res chain seq x y z
N MET A 1 -16.84 -1.97 37.31
CA MET A 1 -17.53 -0.96 36.49
C MET A 1 -16.43 -0.09 35.89
N ASN A 2 -16.09 -0.33 34.62
CA ASN A 2 -14.94 0.31 33.97
C ASN A 2 -15.47 1.50 33.17
N ASN A 3 -15.14 2.72 33.62
CA ASN A 3 -15.40 3.94 32.88
C ASN A 3 -14.44 4.04 31.68
N SER A 4 -14.92 3.74 30.49
CA SER A 4 -14.27 4.11 29.24
C SER A 4 -14.48 5.61 28.99
N THR A 5 -13.51 6.42 29.39
CA THR A 5 -13.41 7.82 28.99
C THR A 5 -13.22 7.88 27.48
N SER A 6 -14.24 8.32 26.74
CA SER A 6 -14.13 8.61 25.32
C SER A 6 -13.14 9.75 25.12
N VAL A 7 -12.01 9.46 24.47
CA VAL A 7 -11.09 10.50 24.01
C VAL A 7 -11.81 11.26 22.89
N PRO A 8 -12.08 12.57 23.00
CA PRO A 8 -12.72 13.31 21.92
C PRO A 8 -11.80 13.27 20.68
N SER A 9 -12.33 12.83 19.54
CA SER A 9 -11.57 12.85 18.29
C SER A 9 -11.22 14.31 17.95
N PRO A 10 -9.95 14.61 17.64
CA PRO A 10 -9.59 15.96 17.21
C PRO A 10 -10.32 16.24 15.90
N ARG A 11 -11.24 17.20 15.92
CA ARG A 11 -12.03 17.63 14.76
C ARG A 11 -11.16 18.50 13.82
N TRP A 12 -10.03 17.94 13.38
CA TRP A 12 -9.03 18.59 12.53
C TRP A 12 -9.61 19.10 11.19
N TRP A 13 -10.70 18.50 10.73
CA TRP A 13 -11.43 18.88 9.52
C TRP A 13 -12.41 20.06 9.72
N LEU A 14 -12.79 20.42 10.95
CA LEU A 14 -13.72 21.52 11.18
C LEU A 14 -13.10 22.90 10.92
N ALA A 15 -11.83 23.09 11.30
CA ALA A 15 -11.13 24.35 11.08
C ALA A 15 -11.06 24.75 9.59
N PRO A 16 -10.60 23.87 8.66
CA PRO A 16 -10.58 24.22 7.25
C PRO A 16 -12.00 24.40 6.66
N LEU A 17 -12.99 23.66 7.17
CA LEU A 17 -14.39 23.78 6.75
C LEU A 17 -15.01 25.12 7.15
N VAL A 18 -14.83 25.55 8.41
CA VAL A 18 -15.32 26.86 8.87
C VAL A 18 -14.64 27.98 8.10
N PHE A 19 -13.33 27.86 7.85
CA PHE A 19 -12.59 28.84 7.07
C PHE A 19 -13.10 28.94 5.62
N THR A 20 -13.33 27.81 4.96
CA THR A 20 -13.85 27.81 3.58
C THR A 20 -15.26 28.38 3.50
N ILE A 21 -16.15 28.02 4.44
CA ILE A 21 -17.49 28.61 4.50
C ILE A 21 -17.41 30.12 4.74
N GLY A 22 -16.59 30.56 5.68
CA GLY A 22 -16.37 31.99 5.97
C GLY A 22 -15.86 32.76 4.75
N LEU A 23 -14.92 32.17 4.00
CA LEU A 23 -14.39 32.75 2.77
C LEU A 23 -15.46 32.89 1.69
N ILE A 24 -16.31 31.86 1.50
CA ILE A 24 -17.41 31.89 0.52
C ILE A 24 -18.41 33.00 0.87
N ILE A 25 -18.78 33.11 2.15
CA ILE A 25 -19.69 34.15 2.62
C ILE A 25 -19.08 35.55 2.41
N ALA A 26 -17.81 35.73 2.76
CA ALA A 26 -17.11 37.00 2.55
C ALA A 26 -17.06 37.39 1.07
N LEU A 27 -16.75 36.44 0.18
CA LEU A 27 -16.77 36.65 -1.27
C LEU A 27 -18.17 37.03 -1.78
N ALA A 28 -19.21 36.36 -1.27
CA ALA A 28 -20.60 36.67 -1.64
C ALA A 28 -21.02 38.08 -1.19
N ILE A 29 -20.62 38.51 0.01
CA ILE A 29 -20.86 39.86 0.52
C ILE A 29 -20.13 40.89 -0.34
N VAL A 30 -18.83 40.68 -0.62
CA VAL A 30 -18.03 41.58 -1.46
C VAL A 30 -18.61 41.71 -2.87
N TRP A 31 -19.08 40.60 -3.44
CA TRP A 31 -19.75 40.58 -4.75
C TRP A 31 -21.03 41.41 -4.79
N GLN A 32 -21.83 41.42 -3.71
CA GLN A 32 -23.05 42.22 -3.64
C GLN A 32 -22.77 43.69 -3.29
N ALA A 33 -21.75 43.95 -2.47
CA ALA A 33 -21.49 45.28 -1.93
C ALA A 33 -20.71 46.21 -2.88
N SER A 34 -19.93 45.66 -3.81
CA SER A 34 -19.08 46.47 -4.70
C SER A 34 -19.10 46.00 -6.14
N GLU A 35 -19.48 46.91 -7.03
CA GLU A 35 -19.52 46.67 -8.48
C GLU A 35 -18.11 46.49 -9.07
N ILE A 36 -17.13 47.24 -8.56
CA ILE A 36 -15.72 47.11 -8.93
C ILE A 36 -15.19 45.74 -8.50
N ALA A 37 -15.48 45.33 -7.26
CA ALA A 37 -15.02 44.04 -6.75
C ALA A 37 -15.65 42.88 -7.53
N ARG A 38 -16.93 43.01 -7.93
CA ARG A 38 -17.61 42.05 -8.80
C ARG A 38 -16.93 41.92 -10.15
N GLU A 39 -16.58 43.03 -10.80
CA GLU A 39 -15.90 43.01 -12.09
C GLU A 39 -14.51 42.33 -12.00
N VAL A 40 -13.74 42.68 -10.97
CA VAL A 40 -12.41 42.09 -10.73
C VAL A 40 -12.54 40.58 -10.44
N LEU A 41 -13.51 40.17 -9.60
CA LEU A 41 -13.72 38.76 -9.31
C LEU A 41 -14.17 37.99 -10.55
N ALA A 42 -15.07 38.56 -11.36
CA ALA A 42 -15.50 37.94 -12.61
C ALA A 42 -14.32 37.75 -13.59
N LYS A 43 -13.46 38.77 -13.74
CA LYS A 43 -12.23 38.66 -14.56
C LYS A 43 -11.29 37.58 -14.04
N ALA A 44 -11.08 37.51 -12.73
CA ALA A 44 -10.25 36.49 -12.11
C ALA A 44 -10.80 35.08 -12.33
N VAL A 45 -12.11 34.87 -12.13
CA VAL A 45 -12.77 33.58 -12.37
C VAL A 45 -12.67 33.18 -13.83
N MET A 46 -12.96 34.09 -14.76
CA MET A 46 -12.86 33.80 -16.21
C MET A 46 -11.43 33.46 -16.63
N MET A 47 -10.42 34.11 -16.05
CA MET A 47 -9.01 33.77 -16.28
C MET A 47 -8.68 32.36 -15.79
N ILE A 48 -9.13 31.99 -14.58
CA ILE A 48 -8.91 30.65 -14.02
C ILE A 48 -9.62 29.59 -14.87
N VAL A 49 -10.88 29.82 -15.23
CA VAL A 49 -11.65 28.91 -16.10
C VAL A 49 -10.98 28.76 -17.46
N GLY A 50 -10.47 29.85 -18.05
CA GLY A 50 -9.73 29.81 -19.30
C GLY A 50 -8.45 28.98 -19.19
N ALA A 51 -7.69 29.15 -18.10
CA ALA A 51 -6.50 28.35 -17.84
C ALA A 51 -6.83 26.86 -17.68
N LEU A 52 -7.84 26.52 -16.86
CA LEU A 52 -8.29 25.14 -16.63
C LEU A 52 -8.86 24.48 -17.89
N SER A 53 -9.38 25.27 -18.83
CA SER A 53 -9.91 24.78 -20.11
C SER A 53 -8.84 24.56 -21.18
N THR A 54 -7.56 24.76 -20.85
CA THR A 54 -6.46 24.46 -21.79
C THR A 54 -6.43 22.95 -22.08
N PRO A 55 -6.13 22.54 -23.34
CA PRO A 55 -6.13 21.12 -23.73
C PRO A 55 -5.25 20.26 -22.81
N PHE A 56 -4.08 20.76 -22.46
CA PHE A 56 -3.14 20.07 -21.57
C PHE A 56 -3.72 19.79 -20.17
N ILE A 57 -4.38 20.78 -19.55
CA ILE A 57 -4.96 20.60 -18.21
C ILE A 57 -6.15 19.64 -18.27
N LEU A 58 -6.99 19.74 -19.30
CA LEU A 58 -8.12 18.82 -19.48
C LEU A 58 -7.64 17.38 -19.69
N GLU A 59 -6.67 17.15 -20.57
CA GLU A 59 -6.10 15.82 -20.82
C GLU A 59 -5.45 15.25 -19.55
N THR A 60 -4.67 16.06 -18.84
CA THR A 60 -4.03 15.64 -17.58
C THR A 60 -5.07 15.29 -16.52
N THR A 61 -6.14 16.08 -16.40
CA THR A 61 -7.23 15.82 -15.44
C THR A 61 -7.95 14.52 -15.77
N VAL A 62 -8.26 14.28 -17.04
CA VAL A 62 -8.88 13.03 -17.49
C VAL A 62 -7.96 11.84 -17.24
N ALA A 63 -6.66 11.96 -17.52
CA ALA A 63 -5.69 10.91 -17.27
C ALA A 63 -5.56 10.57 -15.78
N LEU A 64 -5.46 11.59 -14.92
CA LEU A 64 -5.41 11.41 -13.46
C LEU A 64 -6.70 10.79 -12.93
N PHE A 65 -7.86 11.24 -13.42
CA PHE A 65 -9.14 10.68 -13.02
C PHE A 65 -9.28 9.21 -13.43
N GLY A 66 -8.88 8.88 -14.67
CA GLY A 66 -8.81 7.50 -15.15
C GLY A 66 -7.89 6.64 -14.29
N LEU A 67 -6.71 7.15 -13.92
CA LEU A 67 -5.78 6.46 -13.01
C LEU A 67 -6.40 6.23 -11.63
N CYS A 68 -7.06 7.23 -11.04
CA CYS A 68 -7.77 7.08 -9.77
C CYS A 68 -8.84 5.98 -9.83
N ILE A 69 -9.60 5.91 -10.93
CA ILE A 69 -10.60 4.85 -11.14
C ILE A 69 -9.92 3.47 -11.17
N VAL A 70 -8.85 3.30 -11.94
CA VAL A 70 -8.13 2.03 -12.03
C VAL A 70 -7.61 1.60 -10.65
N ILE A 71 -7.01 2.52 -9.90
CA ILE A 71 -6.52 2.24 -8.54
C ILE A 71 -7.68 1.86 -7.61
N ALA A 72 -8.80 2.59 -7.66
CA ALA A 72 -9.96 2.31 -6.83
C ALA A 72 -10.58 0.93 -7.15
N ILE A 73 -10.69 0.58 -8.43
CA ILE A 73 -11.15 -0.75 -8.87
C ILE A 73 -10.17 -1.83 -8.40
N ASN A 74 -8.86 -1.59 -8.55
CA ASN A 74 -7.84 -2.54 -8.12
C ASN A 74 -7.88 -2.77 -6.61
N GLN A 75 -7.98 -1.71 -5.81
CA GLN A 75 -8.13 -1.81 -4.36
C GLN A 75 -9.42 -2.52 -3.98
N TRP A 76 -10.53 -2.21 -4.66
CA TRP A 76 -11.80 -2.91 -4.44
C TRP A 76 -11.67 -4.41 -4.73
N ARG A 77 -10.97 -4.77 -5.82
CA ARG A 77 -10.68 -6.16 -6.18
C ARG A 77 -9.82 -6.83 -5.11
N LEU A 78 -8.70 -6.23 -4.71
CA LEU A 78 -7.81 -6.75 -3.66
C LEU A 78 -8.56 -6.95 -2.33
N ASN A 79 -9.43 -6.02 -1.94
CA ASN A 79 -10.23 -6.15 -0.73
C ASN A 79 -11.25 -7.29 -0.79
N LYS A 80 -11.72 -7.67 -1.99
CA LYS A 80 -12.71 -8.73 -2.20
C LYS A 80 -12.07 -10.11 -2.41
N GLU A 81 -11.00 -10.17 -3.19
CA GLU A 81 -10.37 -11.41 -3.65
C GLU A 81 -9.14 -11.78 -2.79
N GLY A 82 -8.65 -10.87 -1.96
CA GLY A 82 -7.40 -11.06 -1.21
C GLY A 82 -6.17 -10.77 -2.09
N ASP A 83 -4.99 -10.81 -1.47
CA ASP A 83 -3.74 -10.67 -2.22
C ASP A 83 -3.52 -11.95 -3.06
N GLY A 84 -3.44 -11.79 -4.38
CA GLY A 84 -3.28 -12.90 -5.30
C GLY A 84 -1.84 -13.38 -5.29
N TRP A 85 -1.50 -14.28 -4.37
CA TRP A 85 -0.17 -14.86 -4.28
C TRP A 85 0.09 -15.73 -5.53
N VAL A 86 1.04 -15.31 -6.36
CA VAL A 86 1.51 -16.09 -7.50
C VAL A 86 2.84 -16.72 -7.11
N TYR A 87 2.90 -18.04 -7.14
CA TYR A 87 4.19 -18.73 -7.05
C TYR A 87 4.85 -18.73 -8.41
N LEU A 88 6.08 -18.24 -8.46
CA LEU A 88 7.00 -18.53 -9.54
C LEU A 88 7.73 -19.80 -9.14
N ALA A 89 7.38 -20.93 -9.76
CA ALA A 89 8.09 -22.17 -9.48
C ALA A 89 9.57 -21.97 -9.83
N GLN A 90 10.44 -22.23 -8.85
CA GLN A 90 11.88 -22.16 -9.07
C GLN A 90 12.28 -23.24 -10.09
N THR A 91 13.37 -23.02 -10.84
CA THR A 91 13.79 -23.93 -11.91
C THR A 91 14.12 -25.34 -11.37
N GLU A 92 14.50 -25.43 -10.10
CA GLU A 92 14.73 -26.68 -9.37
C GLU A 92 13.45 -27.14 -8.64
N PRO A 93 13.13 -28.45 -8.64
CA PRO A 93 11.90 -28.96 -8.08
C PRO A 93 11.93 -28.92 -6.55
N ASP A 94 11.24 -27.95 -5.94
CA ASP A 94 10.89 -27.99 -4.53
C ASP A 94 9.54 -28.70 -4.32
N ALA A 95 9.30 -29.20 -3.10
CA ALA A 95 8.08 -29.95 -2.78
C ALA A 95 6.81 -29.10 -2.98
N ALA A 96 6.91 -27.77 -2.83
CA ALA A 96 5.83 -26.83 -3.04
C ALA A 96 5.44 -26.69 -4.52
N SER A 97 6.42 -26.65 -5.44
CA SER A 97 6.18 -26.58 -6.90
C SER A 97 5.49 -27.84 -7.42
N VAL A 98 5.87 -29.01 -6.90
CA VAL A 98 5.22 -30.28 -7.26
C VAL A 98 3.78 -30.32 -6.75
N ALA A 99 3.54 -29.89 -5.50
CA ALA A 99 2.19 -29.80 -4.93
C ALA A 99 1.28 -28.78 -5.66
N ALA A 100 1.86 -27.73 -6.24
CA ALA A 100 1.19 -26.74 -7.07
C ALA A 100 0.92 -27.23 -8.52
N GLY A 101 1.27 -28.48 -8.87
CA GLY A 101 1.01 -29.07 -10.19
C GLY A 101 2.06 -28.73 -11.26
N ALA A 102 3.22 -28.17 -10.87
CA ALA A 102 4.31 -27.80 -11.77
C ALA A 102 5.30 -28.97 -11.99
N GLU A 103 4.77 -30.17 -12.31
CA GLU A 103 5.54 -31.41 -12.42
C GLU A 103 6.55 -31.40 -13.59
N THR A 104 6.25 -30.69 -14.68
CA THR A 104 7.11 -30.61 -15.88
C THR A 104 7.82 -29.26 -16.00
N PRO A 105 9.05 -29.19 -16.57
CA PRO A 105 9.80 -27.94 -16.74
C PRO A 105 9.03 -26.86 -17.51
N ALA A 106 8.19 -27.26 -18.48
CA ALA A 106 7.33 -26.35 -19.22
C ALA A 106 6.18 -25.78 -18.37
N LYS A 107 5.60 -26.59 -17.47
CA LYS A 107 4.55 -26.15 -16.51
C LYS A 107 5.10 -25.32 -15.34
N ARG A 108 6.43 -25.33 -15.10
CA ARG A 108 7.08 -24.50 -14.06
C ARG A 108 7.17 -23.03 -14.43
N LEU A 109 7.08 -22.71 -15.72
CA LEU A 109 7.08 -21.33 -16.20
C LEU A 109 5.67 -20.72 -16.23
N ASP A 110 4.63 -21.54 -16.01
CA ASP A 110 3.26 -21.05 -15.92
C ASP A 110 3.00 -20.53 -14.49
N PRO A 111 2.57 -19.27 -14.33
CA PRO A 111 2.25 -18.72 -13.03
C PRO A 111 1.05 -19.45 -12.43
N VAL A 112 1.25 -20.18 -11.34
CA VAL A 112 0.17 -20.81 -10.59
C VAL A 112 -0.36 -19.79 -9.58
N VAL A 113 -1.56 -19.29 -9.84
CA VAL A 113 -2.30 -18.44 -8.90
C VAL A 113 -2.73 -19.31 -7.72
N MET A 114 -2.17 -19.06 -6.55
CA MET A 114 -2.58 -19.76 -5.35
C MET A 114 -3.87 -19.17 -4.79
N THR A 115 -4.88 -20.02 -4.63
CA THR A 115 -6.18 -19.70 -4.03
C THR A 115 -6.15 -19.67 -2.50
N THR A 116 -5.05 -20.10 -1.89
CA THR A 116 -4.85 -20.15 -0.44
C THR A 116 -3.63 -19.30 -0.08
N PRO A 117 -3.67 -18.45 0.95
CA PRO A 117 -2.50 -17.71 1.42
C PRO A 117 -1.33 -18.68 1.70
N LEU A 118 -0.09 -18.21 1.44
CA LEU A 118 1.14 -18.94 1.69
C LEU A 118 1.06 -19.68 3.03
N ASP A 119 1.29 -21.00 3.02
CA ASP A 119 1.45 -21.76 4.26
C ASP A 119 2.55 -21.07 5.10
N GLN A 120 2.31 -20.91 6.41
CA GLN A 120 3.24 -20.22 7.32
C GLN A 120 4.64 -20.85 7.27
N SER A 121 4.72 -22.13 6.89
CA SER A 121 5.97 -22.86 6.66
C SER A 121 6.81 -22.32 5.50
N THR A 122 6.19 -21.83 4.42
CA THR A 122 6.87 -21.25 3.25
C THR A 122 7.37 -19.84 3.53
N ASP A 123 6.60 -19.04 4.28
CA ASP A 123 7.04 -17.71 4.74
C ASP A 123 8.24 -17.84 5.70
N LEU A 124 8.19 -18.82 6.62
CA LEU A 124 9.33 -19.15 7.48
C LEU A 124 10.56 -19.54 6.65
N HIS A 125 10.41 -20.38 5.62
CA HIS A 125 11.54 -20.80 4.78
C HIS A 125 12.21 -19.62 4.07
N ALA A 126 11.42 -18.70 3.48
CA ALA A 126 11.94 -17.50 2.84
C ALA A 126 12.70 -16.59 3.82
N ARG A 127 12.17 -16.43 5.04
CA ARG A 127 12.82 -15.64 6.10
C ARG A 127 14.11 -16.28 6.59
N LEU A 128 14.16 -17.60 6.73
CA LEU A 128 15.38 -18.32 7.10
C LEU A 128 16.44 -18.22 6.00
N ALA A 129 16.06 -18.36 4.73
CA ALA A 129 16.98 -18.19 3.60
C ALA A 129 17.57 -16.76 3.55
N MET A 130 16.77 -15.73 3.88
CA MET A 130 17.26 -14.36 4.01
C MET A 130 18.30 -14.24 5.14
N ILE A 131 18.02 -14.83 6.32
CA ILE A 131 18.94 -14.82 7.47
C ILE A 131 20.25 -15.54 7.14
N GLU A 132 20.19 -16.69 6.45
CA GLU A 132 21.37 -17.40 5.96
C GLU A 132 22.19 -16.55 4.98
N GLY A 133 21.52 -15.85 4.07
CA GLY A 133 22.19 -14.91 3.16
C GLY A 133 22.94 -13.79 3.90
N TYR A 134 22.36 -13.23 4.97
CA TYR A 134 23.06 -12.24 5.80
C TYR A 134 24.32 -12.83 6.46
N LEU A 135 24.26 -14.08 6.93
CA LEU A 135 25.41 -14.76 7.52
C LEU A 135 26.51 -15.03 6.49
N ASP A 136 26.16 -15.47 5.29
CA ASP A 136 27.12 -15.71 4.21
C ASP A 136 27.82 -14.41 3.76
N LEU A 137 27.16 -13.26 3.93
CA LEU A 137 27.71 -11.93 3.68
C LEU A 137 28.50 -11.35 4.88
N GLY A 138 28.56 -12.07 6.01
CA GLY A 138 29.22 -11.61 7.24
C GLY A 138 28.46 -10.55 8.03
N LEU A 139 27.18 -10.32 7.71
CA LEU A 139 26.29 -9.36 8.35
C LEU A 139 25.58 -10.01 9.54
N THR A 140 26.37 -10.32 10.58
CA THR A 140 25.90 -11.10 11.73
C THR A 140 24.87 -10.36 12.60
N GLN A 141 24.94 -9.03 12.67
CA GLN A 141 24.00 -8.23 13.47
C GLN A 141 22.60 -8.23 12.84
N GLU A 142 22.53 -8.02 11.53
CA GLU A 142 21.30 -8.04 10.75
C GLU A 142 20.62 -9.42 10.79
N ALA A 143 21.43 -10.48 10.66
CA ALA A 143 20.94 -11.85 10.83
C ALA A 143 20.32 -12.08 12.21
N GLN A 144 20.94 -11.54 13.27
CA GLN A 144 20.45 -11.66 14.64
C GLN A 144 19.15 -10.88 14.87
N ASP A 145 19.04 -9.68 14.32
CA ASP A 145 17.83 -8.85 14.41
C ASP A 145 16.64 -9.54 13.74
N HIS A 146 16.85 -10.13 12.56
CA HIS A 146 15.80 -10.87 11.86
C HIS A 146 15.42 -12.18 12.58
N LEU A 147 16.37 -12.86 13.24
CA LEU A 147 16.07 -14.01 14.09
C LEU A 147 15.19 -13.64 15.30
N GLN A 148 15.37 -12.45 15.87
CA GLN A 148 14.55 -12.00 17.01
C GLN A 148 13.12 -11.63 16.61
N GLN A 149 12.90 -11.28 15.34
CA GLN A 149 11.57 -10.97 14.81
C GLN A 149 10.70 -12.22 14.56
N LEU A 150 11.28 -13.42 14.58
CA LEU A 150 10.54 -14.69 14.49
C LEU A 150 9.64 -14.89 15.72
N SER A 151 8.44 -15.39 15.47
CA SER A 151 7.45 -15.72 16.50
C SER A 151 7.91 -16.90 17.38
N ALA A 152 7.28 -17.07 18.54
CA ALA A 152 7.67 -18.11 19.51
C ALA A 152 7.53 -19.54 18.97
N ASP A 153 6.58 -19.75 18.05
CA ASP A 153 6.34 -21.05 17.42
C ASP A 153 7.37 -21.32 16.32
N GLU A 154 7.75 -20.31 15.54
CA GLU A 154 8.79 -20.41 14.50
C GLU A 154 10.19 -20.67 15.08
N ARG A 155 10.49 -20.12 16.26
CA ARG A 155 11.79 -20.34 16.94
C ARG A 155 12.03 -21.78 17.38
N GLN A 156 10.99 -22.60 17.45
CA GLN A 156 11.10 -24.02 17.79
C GLN A 156 11.49 -24.88 16.58
N ASP A 157 11.50 -24.31 15.37
CA ASP A 157 11.95 -25.04 14.17
C ASP A 157 13.44 -25.44 14.32
N PRO A 158 13.79 -26.71 14.08
CA PRO A 158 15.18 -27.19 14.19
C PRO A 158 16.16 -26.38 13.32
N ARG A 159 15.70 -25.80 12.20
CA ARG A 159 16.53 -24.97 11.32
C ARG A 159 16.95 -23.66 11.98
N VAL A 160 16.11 -23.06 12.83
CA VAL A 160 16.45 -21.85 13.58
C VAL A 160 17.60 -22.13 14.55
N SER A 161 17.56 -23.28 15.24
CA SER A 161 18.64 -23.69 16.15
C SER A 161 19.97 -23.94 15.42
N ALA A 162 19.91 -24.47 14.19
CA ALA A 162 21.09 -24.65 13.35
C ALA A 162 21.73 -23.29 12.99
N ILE A 163 20.93 -22.31 12.59
CA ILE A 163 21.40 -20.95 12.27
C ILE A 163 21.97 -20.26 13.53
N GLN A 164 21.30 -20.40 14.68
CA GLN A 164 21.80 -19.84 15.94
C GLN A 164 23.17 -20.40 16.35
N SER A 165 23.44 -21.68 16.07
CA SER A 165 24.76 -22.27 16.33
C SER A 165 25.87 -21.72 15.44
N ARG A 166 25.55 -21.10 14.30
CA ARG A 166 26.51 -20.45 13.39
C ARG A 166 26.78 -18.97 13.75
N LEU A 167 25.92 -18.39 14.60
CA LEU A 167 26.06 -17.03 15.13
C LEU A 167 26.91 -16.94 16.41
N GLY A 168 27.17 -18.07 17.08
CA GLY A 168 28.02 -18.17 18.28
C GLY A 168 29.45 -18.61 17.95
#